data_AF-A0A096B656-F1
#
_entry.id   AF-A0A096B656-F1
#
_cell.length_a   1.000
_cell.length_b   1.000
_cell.length_c   1.000
_cell.angle_alpha   90.00
_cell.angle_beta   90.00
_cell.angle_gamma   90.00
#
_symmetry.space_group_name_H-M   'P 1'
#
loop_
_entity.id
_entity.type
_entity.pdbx_description
1 polymer ?
#
loop_
_entity_poly.entity_id
_entity_poly.type
_entity_poly.pdbx_seq_one_letter_code
_entity_poly.pdbx_strand_id
1 'polypeptide(L)'
;MNTKTITPIHVCDLIAHETVSLLSVLDEDAVPPAQWMRDGLALYAAAHQLEEETARHLNWIDDEIQRIRQTAAGQELILLIGDEQFVRTAGLPMQIEAVRELLHTTAQLESVESRTALLELARTVTDLCGMEDALTANGDEAVHRMEQVWELFRGAVSAEHAERRQALLEEADIQMDELCGCLDPEAEVEDGKQPLTWEELRSELEAVAGALEASEQDAVPR
;
A
#
# COMPACT_ATOMS: atom_id res chain seq x y z
N MET A 1 -0.06 -24.09 5.62
CA MET A 1 -0.97 -23.38 4.70
C MET A 1 -0.26 -23.21 3.38
N ASN A 2 -0.95 -23.39 2.24
CA ASN A 2 -0.41 -23.09 0.92
C ASN A 2 -0.31 -21.56 0.81
N THR A 3 0.84 -20.99 1.15
CA THR A 3 1.10 -19.56 0.95
C THR A 3 1.24 -19.33 -0.55
N LYS A 4 0.20 -18.79 -1.19
CA LYS A 4 0.39 -18.14 -2.49
C LYS A 4 1.45 -17.07 -2.27
N THR A 5 2.62 -17.22 -2.89
CA THR A 5 3.69 -16.24 -2.80
C THR A 5 3.16 -14.91 -3.30
N ILE A 6 3.10 -13.90 -2.44
CA ILE A 6 2.88 -12.52 -2.85
C ILE A 6 3.93 -12.16 -3.92
N THR A 7 3.48 -11.51 -5.00
CA THR A 7 4.35 -11.00 -6.07
C THR A 7 4.42 -9.48 -5.97
N PRO A 8 5.48 -8.82 -6.48
CA PRO A 8 5.60 -7.37 -6.38
C PRO A 8 4.40 -6.58 -6.92
N ILE A 9 3.72 -7.09 -7.97
CA ILE A 9 2.51 -6.46 -8.49
C ILE A 9 1.36 -6.40 -7.46
N HIS A 10 1.27 -7.34 -6.51
CA HIS A 10 0.26 -7.27 -5.45
C HIS A 10 0.52 -6.09 -4.50
N VAL A 11 1.79 -5.78 -4.22
CA VAL A 11 2.16 -4.61 -3.42
C VAL A 11 1.79 -3.34 -4.18
N CYS A 12 2.03 -3.30 -5.50
CA CYS A 12 1.59 -2.19 -6.35
C CYS A 12 0.06 -2.00 -6.32
N ASP A 13 -0.70 -3.10 -6.44
CA ASP A 13 -2.16 -3.12 -6.36
C ASP A 13 -2.61 -2.52 -5.01
N LEU A 14 -1.98 -2.91 -3.89
CA LEU A 14 -2.32 -2.41 -2.56
C LEU A 14 -2.01 -0.91 -2.42
N ILE A 15 -0.82 -0.47 -2.81
CA ILE A 15 -0.45 0.95 -2.74
C ILE A 15 -1.43 1.79 -3.56
N ALA A 16 -1.79 1.33 -4.76
CA ALA A 16 -2.74 2.04 -5.60
C ALA A 16 -4.13 2.14 -4.97
N HIS A 17 -4.63 1.02 -4.44
CA HIS A 17 -5.90 0.97 -3.72
C HIS A 17 -5.94 1.93 -2.53
N GLU A 18 -4.92 1.91 -1.66
CA GLU A 18 -4.88 2.79 -0.50
C GLU A 18 -4.71 4.26 -0.88
N THR A 19 -3.95 4.54 -1.94
CA THR A 19 -3.77 5.92 -2.43
C THR A 19 -5.09 6.51 -2.92
N VAL A 20 -5.89 5.73 -3.65
CA VAL A 20 -7.21 6.18 -4.13
C VAL A 20 -8.23 6.21 -2.98
N SER A 21 -8.18 5.23 -2.07
CA SER A 21 -9.01 5.23 -0.86
C SER A 21 -8.79 6.51 -0.03
N LEU A 22 -7.54 6.96 0.11
CA LEU A 22 -7.20 8.22 0.74
C LEU A 22 -7.79 9.44 0.00
N LEU A 23 -7.86 9.40 -1.33
CA LEU A 23 -8.43 10.47 -2.15
C LEU A 23 -9.97 10.48 -2.15
N SER A 24 -10.63 9.38 -1.78
CA SER A 24 -12.09 9.25 -1.79
C SER A 24 -12.81 10.28 -0.90
N VAL A 25 -12.15 10.78 0.15
CA VAL A 25 -12.74 11.77 1.07
C VAL A 25 -12.89 13.18 0.47
N LEU A 26 -12.46 13.38 -0.79
CA LEU A 26 -12.58 14.65 -1.53
C LEU A 26 -11.97 15.87 -0.81
N ASP A 27 -10.92 15.65 -0.02
CA ASP A 27 -10.20 16.69 0.71
C ASP A 27 -8.91 17.07 -0.03
N GLU A 28 -8.67 18.37 -0.22
CA GLU A 28 -7.42 18.88 -0.81
C GLU A 28 -6.21 18.54 0.08
N ASP A 29 -6.41 18.41 1.40
CA ASP A 29 -5.37 18.00 2.34
C ASP A 29 -4.91 16.54 2.13
N ALA A 30 -5.70 15.71 1.43
CA ALA A 30 -5.33 14.35 1.03
C ALA A 30 -4.41 14.31 -0.21
N VAL A 31 -4.30 15.40 -0.98
CA VAL A 31 -3.50 15.43 -2.21
C VAL A 31 -2.00 15.30 -1.96
N PRO A 32 -1.37 16.05 -1.03
CA PRO A 32 0.06 15.89 -0.75
C PRO A 32 0.47 14.46 -0.35
N PRO A 33 -0.19 13.78 0.61
CA PRO A 33 0.18 12.40 0.94
C PRO A 33 -0.08 11.44 -0.21
N ALA A 34 -1.16 11.60 -0.98
CA ALA A 34 -1.43 10.74 -2.14
C ALA A 34 -0.39 10.90 -3.25
N GLN A 35 0.05 12.14 -3.54
CA GLN A 35 1.12 12.39 -4.53
C GLN A 35 2.42 11.69 -4.12
N TRP A 36 2.73 11.74 -2.83
CA TRP A 36 3.93 11.09 -2.31
C TRP A 36 3.80 9.55 -2.36
N MET A 37 2.62 8.98 -2.06
CA MET A 37 2.37 7.54 -2.21
C MET A 37 2.48 7.10 -3.67
N ARG A 38 1.96 7.90 -4.60
CA ARG A 38 2.08 7.71 -6.05
C ARG A 38 3.54 7.66 -6.49
N ASP A 39 4.37 8.57 -6.00
CA ASP A 39 5.80 8.58 -6.33
C ASP A 39 6.54 7.39 -5.71
N GLY A 40 6.14 6.97 -4.50
CA GLY A 40 6.58 5.73 -3.87
C GLY A 40 6.22 4.48 -4.68
N LEU A 41 4.99 4.40 -5.20
CA LEU A 41 4.54 3.34 -6.11
C LEU A 41 5.40 3.30 -7.37
N ALA A 42 5.66 4.44 -8.01
CA ALA A 42 6.49 4.51 -9.20
C ALA A 42 7.94 4.04 -8.93
N LEU A 43 8.52 4.45 -7.79
CA LEU A 43 9.83 4.00 -7.36
C LEU A 43 9.88 2.49 -7.15
N TYR A 44 8.88 1.96 -6.44
CA TYR A 44 8.77 0.53 -6.16
C TYR A 44 8.58 -0.30 -7.44
N ALA A 45 7.68 0.14 -8.34
CA ALA A 45 7.46 -0.50 -9.62
C ALA A 45 8.73 -0.53 -10.48
N ALA A 46 9.50 0.56 -10.52
CA ALA A 46 10.77 0.62 -11.24
C ALA A 46 11.83 -0.33 -10.66
N ALA A 47 11.86 -0.54 -9.35
CA ALA A 47 12.75 -1.52 -8.72
C ALA A 47 12.47 -2.97 -9.19
N HIS A 48 11.24 -3.24 -9.62
CA HIS A 48 10.76 -4.55 -10.08
C HIS A 48 10.50 -4.64 -11.59
N GLN A 49 10.80 -3.60 -12.37
CA GLN A 49 10.53 -3.52 -13.81
C GLN A 49 9.04 -3.70 -14.16
N LEU A 50 8.16 -3.08 -13.36
CA LEU A 50 6.70 -3.16 -13.50
C LEU A 50 6.08 -1.86 -14.03
N GLU A 51 6.85 -1.00 -14.71
CA GLU A 51 6.37 0.31 -15.13
C GLU A 51 5.21 0.22 -16.14
N GLU A 52 5.20 -0.79 -17.02
CA GLU A 52 4.11 -1.00 -17.96
C GLU A 52 2.85 -1.53 -17.27
N GLU A 53 3.01 -2.52 -16.38
CA GLU A 53 1.93 -3.13 -15.61
C GLU A 53 1.28 -2.14 -14.64
N THR A 54 2.05 -1.19 -14.10
CA THR A 54 1.57 -0.19 -13.14
C THR A 54 1.18 1.14 -13.77
N ALA A 55 1.43 1.35 -15.07
CA ALA A 55 1.07 2.59 -15.76
C ALA A 55 -0.39 2.96 -15.57
N ARG A 56 -1.29 1.96 -15.58
CA ARG A 56 -2.72 2.18 -15.35
C ARG A 56 -3.01 2.70 -13.95
N HIS A 57 -2.40 2.11 -12.92
CA HIS A 57 -2.54 2.55 -11.54
C HIS A 57 -2.05 3.99 -11.35
N LEU A 58 -0.88 4.31 -11.89
CA LEU A 58 -0.29 5.64 -11.81
C LEU A 58 -1.15 6.69 -12.51
N ASN A 59 -1.63 6.42 -13.72
CA ASN A 59 -2.51 7.32 -14.46
C ASN A 59 -3.81 7.58 -13.70
N TRP A 60 -4.42 6.54 -13.13
CA TRP A 60 -5.65 6.70 -12.37
C TRP A 60 -5.45 7.56 -11.12
N ILE A 61 -4.37 7.34 -10.36
CA ILE A 61 -4.05 8.21 -9.21
C ILE A 61 -3.83 9.66 -9.65
N ASP A 62 -3.11 9.87 -10.75
CA ASP A 62 -2.86 11.22 -11.30
C ASP A 62 -4.18 11.91 -11.69
N ASP A 63 -5.12 11.19 -12.29
CA ASP A 63 -6.44 11.69 -12.66
C ASP A 63 -7.30 12.05 -11.44
N GLU A 64 -7.33 11.23 -10.38
CA GLU A 64 -8.07 11.52 -9.16
C GLU A 64 -7.49 12.74 -8.43
N ILE A 65 -6.16 12.84 -8.32
CA ILE A 65 -5.48 14.01 -7.78
C ILE A 65 -5.86 15.27 -8.57
N GLN A 66 -5.90 15.17 -9.91
CA GLN A 66 -6.27 16.30 -10.75
C GLN A 66 -7.72 16.73 -10.52
N ARG A 67 -8.65 15.78 -10.36
CA ARG A 67 -10.08 16.06 -10.12
C ARG A 67 -10.31 16.75 -8.78
N ILE A 68 -9.63 16.32 -7.72
CA ILE A 68 -9.73 16.99 -6.42
C ILE A 68 -9.24 18.44 -6.51
N ARG A 69 -8.09 18.68 -7.16
CA ARG A 69 -7.57 20.04 -7.40
C ARG A 69 -8.55 20.90 -8.20
N GLN A 70 -9.20 20.34 -9.22
CA GLN A 70 -10.20 21.03 -10.03
C GLN A 70 -11.48 21.33 -9.24
N THR A 71 -11.89 20.41 -8.36
CA THR A 71 -13.02 20.58 -7.44
C THR A 71 -12.75 21.69 -6.43
N ALA A 72 -11.56 21.71 -5.82
CA ALA A 72 -11.13 22.80 -4.96
C ALA A 72 -11.09 24.16 -5.69
N ALA A 73 -10.78 24.16 -6.99
CA ALA A 73 -10.82 25.34 -7.85
C ALA A 73 -12.26 25.76 -8.28
N GLY A 74 -13.30 25.08 -7.81
CA GLY A 74 -14.70 25.41 -8.05
C GLY A 74 -15.34 24.73 -9.27
N GLN A 75 -14.68 23.73 -9.85
CA GLN A 75 -15.28 22.89 -10.89
C GLN A 75 -15.97 21.70 -10.22
N GLU A 76 -17.29 21.62 -10.21
CA GLU A 76 -17.99 20.42 -9.72
C GLU A 76 -17.65 19.21 -10.61
N LEU A 77 -16.76 18.35 -10.12
CA LEU A 77 -16.39 17.10 -10.74
C LEU A 77 -16.68 15.98 -9.75
N ILE A 78 -17.33 14.93 -10.25
CA ILE A 78 -17.49 13.68 -9.51
C ILE A 78 -16.16 12.93 -9.61
N LEU A 79 -15.74 12.27 -8.53
CA LEU A 79 -14.69 11.24 -8.59
C LEU A 79 -15.00 10.28 -9.74
N LEU A 80 -13.96 9.74 -10.38
CA LEU A 80 -14.22 8.76 -11.44
C LEU A 80 -14.92 7.52 -10.88
N ILE A 81 -14.73 7.27 -9.60
CA ILE A 81 -15.23 6.12 -8.87
C ILE A 81 -15.84 6.61 -7.55
N GLY A 82 -17.09 6.23 -7.29
CA GLY A 82 -17.81 6.66 -6.10
C GLY A 82 -17.46 5.84 -4.85
N ASP A 83 -17.77 6.42 -3.69
CA ASP A 83 -17.47 5.93 -2.33
C ASP A 83 -17.92 4.48 -2.02
N GLU A 84 -18.77 3.88 -2.86
CA GLU A 84 -19.19 2.48 -2.74
C GLU A 84 -18.09 1.49 -3.15
N GLN A 85 -17.08 1.96 -3.88
CA GLN A 85 -15.88 1.20 -4.24
C GLN A 85 -14.80 1.58 -3.21
N PHE A 86 -14.02 0.59 -2.73
CA PHE A 86 -13.01 0.75 -1.64
C PHE A 86 -13.55 0.83 -0.20
N VAL A 87 -14.69 0.20 0.08
CA VAL A 87 -15.23 0.09 1.46
C VAL A 87 -14.46 -0.95 2.31
N ARG A 88 -13.69 -1.82 1.66
CA ARG A 88 -12.90 -2.88 2.28
C ARG A 88 -11.46 -2.45 2.47
N THR A 89 -10.74 -3.08 3.41
CA THR A 89 -9.33 -2.76 3.69
C THR A 89 -8.48 -4.02 3.67
N ALA A 90 -7.18 -3.90 3.39
CA ALA A 90 -6.28 -5.03 3.42
C ALA A 90 -6.28 -5.70 4.81
N GLY A 91 -6.45 -7.02 4.87
CA GLY A 91 -6.36 -7.73 6.15
C GLY A 91 -4.95 -7.69 6.74
N LEU A 92 -4.81 -7.77 8.07
CA LEU A 92 -3.51 -7.75 8.75
C LEU A 92 -2.46 -8.72 8.15
N PRO A 93 -2.79 -9.99 7.81
CA PRO A 93 -1.82 -10.88 7.17
C PRO A 93 -1.30 -10.36 5.82
N MET A 94 -2.19 -9.75 5.03
CA MET A 94 -1.87 -9.16 3.72
C MET A 94 -0.93 -7.96 3.89
N GLN A 95 -1.19 -7.11 4.89
CA GLN A 95 -0.35 -5.97 5.21
C GLN A 95 1.06 -6.41 5.65
N ILE A 96 1.17 -7.44 6.50
CA ILE A 96 2.47 -7.98 6.94
C ILE A 96 3.27 -8.54 5.76
N GLU A 97 2.63 -9.26 4.85
CA GLU A 97 3.28 -9.75 3.63
C GLU A 97 3.77 -8.59 2.74
N ALA A 98 2.99 -7.51 2.62
CA ALA A 98 3.38 -6.32 1.88
C ALA A 98 4.59 -5.62 2.51
N VAL A 99 4.62 -5.46 3.85
CA VAL A 99 5.78 -4.88 4.55
C VAL A 99 7.01 -5.76 4.36
N ARG A 100 6.86 -7.08 4.44
CA ARG A 100 7.94 -8.03 4.20
C ARG A 100 8.56 -7.79 2.83
N GLU A 101 7.73 -7.73 1.80
CA GLU A 101 8.19 -7.51 0.44
C GLU A 101 8.89 -6.13 0.31
N LEU A 102 8.27 -5.05 0.82
CA LEU A 102 8.84 -3.70 0.75
C LEU A 102 10.20 -3.61 1.44
N LEU A 103 10.38 -4.32 2.55
CA LEU A 103 11.66 -4.42 3.24
C LEU A 103 12.70 -5.17 2.40
N HIS A 104 12.32 -6.28 1.76
CA HIS A 104 13.20 -7.02 0.84
C HIS A 104 13.67 -6.13 -0.31
N THR A 105 12.75 -5.39 -0.92
CA THR A 105 13.04 -4.44 -2.00
C THR A 105 13.98 -3.34 -1.50
N THR A 106 13.69 -2.76 -0.33
CA THR A 106 14.52 -1.73 0.30
C THR A 106 15.96 -2.20 0.51
N ALA A 107 16.17 -3.43 1.01
CA ALA A 107 17.50 -3.94 1.28
C ALA A 107 18.39 -4.02 0.02
N GLN A 108 17.78 -4.13 -1.16
CA GLN A 108 18.47 -4.24 -2.45
C GLN A 108 18.74 -2.88 -3.11
N LEU A 109 18.07 -1.81 -2.67
CA LEU A 109 18.28 -0.48 -3.23
C LEU A 109 19.60 0.12 -2.76
N GLU A 110 20.36 0.68 -3.71
CA GLU A 110 21.64 1.35 -3.40
C GLU A 110 21.42 2.72 -2.76
N SER A 111 20.47 3.50 -3.29
CA SER A 111 20.19 4.85 -2.81
C SER A 111 19.56 4.85 -1.42
N VAL A 112 20.16 5.58 -0.47
CA VAL A 112 19.56 5.82 0.85
C VAL A 112 18.23 6.57 0.71
N GLU A 113 18.15 7.53 -0.22
CA GLU A 113 16.93 8.30 -0.46
C GLU A 113 15.77 7.38 -0.91
N SER A 114 16.04 6.49 -1.87
CA SER A 114 15.04 5.52 -2.32
C SER A 114 14.63 4.54 -1.22
N ARG A 115 15.59 4.11 -0.40
CA ARG A 115 15.31 3.26 0.77
C ARG A 115 14.43 3.96 1.81
N THR A 116 14.71 5.23 2.10
CA THR A 116 13.89 6.05 3.00
C THR A 116 12.47 6.19 2.46
N ALA A 117 12.33 6.49 1.16
CA ALA A 117 11.02 6.61 0.52
C ALA A 117 10.20 5.32 0.62
N LEU A 118 10.81 4.15 0.43
CA LEU A 118 10.10 2.86 0.59
C LEU A 118 9.75 2.52 2.04
N LEU A 119 10.60 2.86 3.01
CA LEU A 119 10.28 2.69 4.43
C LEU A 119 9.08 3.54 4.83
N GLU A 120 9.11 4.82 4.45
CA GLU A 120 8.00 5.71 4.73
C GLU A 120 6.74 5.19 4.02
N LEU A 121 6.83 4.76 2.75
CA LEU A 121 5.69 4.22 1.98
C LEU A 121 5.06 3.03 2.70
N ALA A 122 5.88 2.10 3.18
CA ALA A 122 5.41 0.95 3.94
C ALA A 122 4.61 1.37 5.16
N ARG A 123 5.08 2.37 5.92
CA ARG A 123 4.36 2.89 7.10
C ARG A 123 3.03 3.52 6.72
N THR A 124 3.03 4.43 5.76
CA THR A 124 1.81 5.14 5.35
C THR A 124 0.73 4.16 4.85
N VAL A 125 1.10 3.19 4.01
CA VAL A 125 0.15 2.19 3.50
C VAL A 125 -0.43 1.36 4.65
N THR A 126 0.39 0.92 5.60
CA THR A 126 -0.10 0.11 6.73
C THR A 126 -0.93 0.90 7.73
N ASP A 127 -0.60 2.18 7.93
CA ASP A 127 -1.36 3.07 8.80
C ASP A 127 -2.77 3.31 8.22
N LEU A 128 -2.87 3.53 6.90
CA LEU A 128 -4.16 3.67 6.20
C LEU A 128 -5.00 2.39 6.26
N CYS A 129 -4.35 1.23 6.25
CA CYS A 129 -5.01 -0.07 6.39
C CYS A 129 -5.34 -0.44 7.86
N GLY A 130 -5.10 0.45 8.83
CA GLY A 130 -5.43 0.20 10.24
C GLY A 130 -4.57 -0.89 10.90
N MET A 131 -3.32 -1.10 10.43
CA MET A 131 -2.45 -2.13 10.99
C MET A 131 -2.19 -1.92 12.48
N GLU A 132 -2.04 -0.67 12.92
CA GLU A 132 -1.78 -0.33 14.33
C GLU A 132 -2.93 -0.81 15.23
N ASP A 133 -4.18 -0.55 14.83
CA ASP A 133 -5.37 -1.00 15.55
C ASP A 133 -5.46 -2.53 15.56
N ALA A 134 -5.18 -3.16 14.42
CA ALA A 134 -5.18 -4.62 14.29
C ALA A 134 -4.11 -5.27 15.18
N LEU A 135 -2.90 -4.71 15.23
CA LEU A 135 -1.83 -5.18 16.12
C LEU A 135 -2.19 -4.98 17.59
N THR A 136 -2.81 -3.85 17.94
CA THR A 136 -3.27 -3.56 19.30
C THR A 136 -4.35 -4.55 19.74
N ALA A 137 -5.29 -4.90 18.86
CA ALA A 137 -6.29 -5.93 19.12
C ALA A 137 -5.67 -7.32 19.36
N ASN A 138 -4.50 -7.59 18.76
CA ASN A 138 -3.70 -8.79 18.97
C ASN A 138 -2.81 -8.74 20.23
N GLY A 139 -2.74 -7.59 20.90
CA GLY A 139 -2.06 -7.39 22.18
C GLY A 139 -0.60 -6.91 22.09
N ASP A 140 -0.06 -6.54 23.25
CA ASP A 140 1.24 -5.87 23.39
C ASP A 140 2.41 -6.61 22.73
N GLU A 141 2.38 -7.94 22.69
CA GLU A 141 3.43 -8.74 22.04
C GLU A 141 3.41 -8.53 20.52
N ALA A 142 2.25 -8.48 19.87
CA ALA A 142 2.15 -8.24 18.44
C ALA A 142 2.65 -6.83 18.07
N VAL A 143 2.25 -5.83 18.86
CA VAL A 143 2.75 -4.45 18.72
C VAL A 143 4.28 -4.42 18.86
N HIS A 144 4.81 -5.04 19.92
CA HIS A 144 6.24 -5.05 20.19
C HIS A 144 7.06 -5.71 19.06
N ARG A 145 6.57 -6.81 18.49
CA ARG A 145 7.23 -7.49 17.38
C ARG A 145 7.24 -6.63 16.12
N MET A 146 6.13 -5.96 15.82
CA MET A 146 6.10 -5.05 14.68
C MET A 146 7.05 -3.86 14.88
N GLU A 147 7.17 -3.31 16.08
CA GLU A 147 8.16 -2.28 16.39
C GLU A 147 9.60 -2.75 16.12
N GLN A 148 9.93 -4.00 16.47
CA GLN A 148 11.24 -4.59 16.19
C GLN A 148 11.49 -4.69 14.67
N VAL A 149 10.49 -5.13 13.91
CA VAL A 149 10.54 -5.13 12.43
C VAL A 149 10.83 -3.71 11.91
N TRP A 150 10.16 -2.69 12.43
CA TRP A 150 10.38 -1.30 12.00
C TRP A 150 11.76 -0.75 12.38
N GLU A 151 12.34 -1.16 13.50
CA GLU A 151 13.73 -0.81 13.85
C GLU A 151 14.73 -1.47 12.90
N LEU A 152 14.51 -2.73 12.52
CA LEU A 152 15.35 -3.44 11.56
C LEU A 152 15.26 -2.82 10.16
N PHE A 153 14.04 -2.44 9.74
CA PHE A 153 13.81 -1.70 8.49
C PHE A 153 14.60 -0.38 8.49
N ARG A 154 14.49 0.43 9.56
CA ARG A 154 15.29 1.66 9.71
C ARG A 154 16.80 1.41 9.68
N GLY A 155 17.24 0.32 10.28
CA GLY A 155 18.62 -0.14 10.19
C GLY A 155 19.05 -0.42 8.74
N ALA A 156 18.21 -1.12 7.97
CA ALA A 156 18.48 -1.45 6.57
C ALA A 156 18.51 -0.21 5.67
N VAL A 157 17.67 0.78 5.94
CA VAL A 157 17.71 2.10 5.26
C VAL A 157 19.01 2.82 5.53
N SER A 158 19.54 2.75 6.75
CA SER A 158 20.73 3.51 7.16
C SER A 158 22.05 2.81 6.83
N ALA A 159 22.03 1.50 6.58
CA ALA A 159 23.24 0.71 6.38
C ALA A 159 23.89 0.99 5.01
N GLU A 160 25.15 1.44 5.01
CA GLU A 160 25.91 1.71 3.79
C GLU A 160 26.20 0.44 2.98
N HIS A 161 26.55 -0.66 3.67
CA HIS A 161 26.97 -1.90 3.05
C HIS A 161 25.79 -2.86 2.81
N ALA A 162 25.72 -3.41 1.59
CA ALA A 162 24.70 -4.38 1.19
C ALA A 162 24.67 -5.61 2.12
N GLU A 163 25.83 -6.11 2.55
CA GLU A 163 25.91 -7.25 3.49
C GLU A 163 25.22 -6.94 4.83
N ARG A 164 25.35 -5.70 5.32
CA ARG A 164 24.67 -5.28 6.55
C ARG A 164 23.17 -5.13 6.34
N ARG A 165 22.73 -4.64 5.17
CA ARG A 165 21.30 -4.61 4.81
C ARG A 165 20.71 -6.01 4.79
N GLN A 166 21.41 -6.95 4.17
CA GLN A 166 20.97 -8.35 4.07
C GLN A 166 20.87 -9.01 5.45
N ALA A 167 21.85 -8.82 6.33
CA ALA A 167 21.80 -9.37 7.69
C ALA A 167 20.63 -8.80 8.52
N LEU A 168 20.27 -7.53 8.31
CA LEU A 168 19.12 -6.91 8.98
C LEU A 168 17.79 -7.41 8.41
N LEU A 169 17.73 -7.68 7.11
CA LEU A 169 16.59 -8.31 6.46
C LEU A 169 16.33 -9.72 7.01
N GLU A 170 17.38 -10.55 7.12
CA GLU A 170 17.27 -11.90 7.69
C GLU A 170 16.73 -11.89 9.13
N GLU A 171 17.18 -10.94 9.96
CA GLU A 171 16.63 -10.77 11.30
C GLU A 171 15.17 -10.29 11.27
N ALA A 172 14.82 -9.39 10.35
CA ALA A 172 13.45 -8.91 10.24
C ALA A 172 12.49 -10.00 9.78
N ASP A 173 12.93 -10.91 8.91
CA ASP A 173 12.15 -12.07 8.50
C ASP A 173 11.83 -12.99 9.67
N ILE A 174 12.79 -13.19 10.58
CA ILE A 174 12.58 -13.94 11.81
C ILE A 174 11.54 -13.23 12.68
N GLN A 175 11.67 -11.92 12.89
CA GLN A 175 10.71 -11.16 13.69
C GLN A 175 9.30 -11.16 13.09
N MET A 176 9.18 -11.12 11.76
CA MET A 176 7.89 -11.24 11.09
C MET A 176 7.29 -12.65 11.19
N ASP A 177 8.10 -13.71 11.16
CA ASP A 177 7.62 -15.07 11.40
C ASP A 177 7.11 -15.24 12.83
N GLU A 178 7.81 -14.66 13.81
CA GLU A 178 7.39 -14.65 15.21
C GLU A 178 6.13 -13.82 15.43
N LEU A 179 6.02 -12.65 14.78
CA LEU A 179 4.80 -11.85 14.74
C LEU A 179 3.63 -12.68 14.21
N CYS A 180 3.77 -13.29 13.04
CA CYS A 180 2.72 -14.16 12.47
C CYS A 180 2.32 -15.30 13.40
N GLY A 181 3.24 -15.80 14.23
CA GLY A 181 2.98 -16.84 15.22
C GLY A 181 2.16 -16.39 16.44
N CYS A 182 2.10 -15.08 16.73
CA CYS A 182 1.33 -14.54 17.85
C CYS A 182 -0.01 -13.88 17.44
N LEU A 183 -0.30 -13.77 16.15
CA LEU A 183 -1.56 -13.21 15.67
C LEU A 183 -2.72 -14.19 15.84
N ASP A 184 -3.83 -13.67 16.36
CA ASP A 184 -5.16 -14.25 16.28
C ASP A 184 -5.89 -13.69 15.05
N PRO A 185 -6.16 -14.50 14.01
CA PRO A 185 -6.90 -14.05 12.83
C PRO A 185 -8.37 -13.70 13.12
N GLU A 186 -8.90 -14.08 14.30
CA GLU A 186 -10.25 -13.74 14.74
C GLU A 186 -10.29 -12.47 15.63
N ALA A 187 -9.14 -11.84 15.89
CA ALA A 187 -9.11 -10.58 16.63
C ALA A 187 -9.91 -9.49 15.89
N GLU A 188 -11.02 -9.07 16.48
CA GLU A 188 -11.90 -8.07 15.88
C GLU A 188 -11.28 -6.67 15.97
N VAL A 189 -11.19 -5.97 14.84
CA VAL A 189 -10.91 -4.54 14.77
C VAL A 189 -12.25 -3.80 14.72
N GLU A 190 -12.44 -2.80 15.60
CA GLU A 190 -13.72 -2.09 15.77
C GLU A 190 -14.20 -1.32 14.51
N ASP A 191 -13.36 -1.16 13.47
CA ASP A 191 -13.71 -0.39 12.25
C ASP A 191 -14.77 -1.09 11.37
N GLY A 192 -15.06 -2.38 11.59
CA GLY A 192 -16.16 -3.09 10.91
C GLY A 192 -16.01 -3.26 9.39
N LYS A 193 -14.90 -2.80 8.80
CA LYS A 193 -14.55 -3.04 7.40
C LYS A 193 -14.21 -4.50 7.18
N GLN A 194 -14.70 -5.06 6.08
CA GLN A 194 -14.38 -6.43 5.72
C GLN A 194 -12.93 -6.49 5.20
N PRO A 195 -12.10 -7.43 5.68
CA PRO A 195 -10.74 -7.58 5.21
C PRO A 195 -10.73 -8.13 3.77
N LEU A 196 -9.83 -7.59 2.95
CA LEU A 196 -9.54 -8.06 1.59
C LEU A 196 -8.48 -9.16 1.60
N THR A 197 -8.66 -10.11 0.69
CA THR A 197 -7.58 -10.96 0.18
C THR A 197 -6.93 -10.33 -1.07
N TRP A 198 -5.73 -10.78 -1.43
CA TRP A 198 -5.04 -10.34 -2.66
C TRP A 198 -5.89 -10.52 -3.94
N GLU A 199 -6.66 -11.61 -4.03
CA GLU A 199 -7.52 -11.89 -5.18
C GLU A 199 -8.70 -10.92 -5.26
N GLU A 200 -9.28 -10.59 -4.11
CA GLU A 200 -10.39 -9.65 -4.02
C GLU A 200 -9.95 -8.23 -4.30
N LEU A 201 -8.79 -7.81 -3.77
CA LEU A 201 -8.17 -6.53 -4.08
C LEU A 201 -7.99 -6.37 -5.60
N ARG A 202 -7.38 -7.37 -6.24
CA ARG A 202 -7.19 -7.36 -7.69
C ARG A 202 -8.51 -7.29 -8.44
N SER A 203 -9.50 -8.06 -8.00
CA SER A 203 -10.84 -8.06 -8.62
C SER A 203 -11.53 -6.70 -8.48
N GLU A 204 -11.37 -6.01 -7.35
CA GLU A 204 -11.87 -4.64 -7.17
C GLU A 204 -11.19 -3.67 -8.12
N LEU A 205 -9.85 -3.70 -8.21
CA LEU A 205 -9.08 -2.85 -9.13
C LEU A 205 -9.41 -3.12 -10.61
N GLU A 206 -9.67 -4.37 -10.98
CA GLU A 206 -10.13 -4.75 -12.34
C GLU A 206 -11.56 -4.25 -12.63
N ALA A 207 -12.46 -4.28 -11.64
CA ALA A 207 -13.82 -3.77 -11.79
C ALA A 207 -13.83 -2.23 -11.95
N VAL A 208 -13.04 -1.56 -11.12
CA VAL A 208 -12.71 -0.13 -11.18
C VAL A 208 -12.19 0.23 -12.58
N ALA A 209 -11.17 -0.49 -13.02
CA ALA A 209 -10.60 -0.37 -14.36
C ALA A 209 -11.67 -0.45 -15.46
N GLY A 210 -12.53 -1.46 -15.43
CA GLY A 210 -13.62 -1.61 -16.39
C GLY A 210 -14.62 -0.45 -16.35
N ALA A 211 -14.92 0.09 -15.17
CA ALA A 211 -15.80 1.24 -15.01
C ALA A 211 -15.20 2.52 -15.60
N LEU A 212 -13.91 2.76 -15.39
CA LEU A 212 -13.17 3.90 -15.98
C LEU A 212 -13.22 3.88 -17.51
N GLU A 213 -12.93 2.71 -18.12
CA GLU A 213 -12.98 2.55 -19.59
C GLU A 213 -14.37 2.80 -20.16
N ALA A 214 -15.42 2.36 -19.46
CA ALA A 214 -16.79 2.60 -19.88
C ALA A 214 -17.15 4.11 -19.82
N SER A 215 -16.71 4.80 -18.76
CA SER A 215 -16.93 6.24 -18.60
C SER A 215 -16.22 7.07 -19.67
N GLU A 216 -15.03 6.67 -20.11
CA GLU A 216 -14.30 7.35 -21.19
C GLU A 216 -15.00 7.19 -22.55
N GLN A 217 -15.57 6.00 -22.81
CA GLN A 217 -16.29 5.73 -24.06
C GLN A 217 -17.59 6.54 -24.18
N ASP A 218 -18.29 6.76 -23.05
CA ASP A 218 -19.51 7.57 -23.00
C ASP A 218 -19.24 9.09 -23.09
N ALA A 219 -18.01 9.53 -22.80
CA ALA A 219 -17.60 10.94 -22.87
C ALA A 219 -17.25 11.44 -24.28
N VAL A 220 -17.19 10.56 -25.30
CA VAL A 220 -16.91 10.94 -26.69
C VAL A 220 -18.19 11.41 -27.39
N PRO A 221 -18.33 12.69 -27.78
CA PRO A 221 -19.46 13.14 -28.58
C PRO A 221 -19.34 12.57 -29.99
N ARG A 222 -20.43 11.99 -30.52
CA ARG A 222 -20.58 11.74 -31.96
C ARG A 222 -20.76 13.04 -32.74
#